data_AF-A0A3G6PJY2-F1
#
_entry.id   AF-A0A3G6PJY2-F1
#
_cell.length_a   1.000
_cell.length_b   1.000
_cell.length_c   1.000
_cell.angle_alpha   90.00
_cell.angle_beta   90.00
_cell.angle_gamma   90.00
#
_symmetry.space_group_name_H-M   'P 1'
#
loop_
_entity.id
_entity.type
_entity.pdbx_description
1 polymer ?
#
loop_
_entity_poly.entity_id
_entity_poly.type
_entity_poly.pdbx_seq_one_letter_code
_entity_poly.pdbx_strand_id
1 'polypeptide(L)'
;MKRILLVSAFVSGSLFFAQKASTYESPNYTINVPAGWKSTNDSDIVNVFPTSEIGAITISEYHDLNLPKTETKKFILALYKSEDEEKKVKETRSKKGYTEYYYEYFDKKEQLFWITRAFQKDKDLYLVTINCGQKFWNGNYMTLFNETFNSFKIKK
;
A
#
# COMPACT_ATOMS: atom_id res chain seq x y z
N MET A 1 -14.55 1.14 65.50
CA MET A 1 -13.92 -0.13 65.05
C MET A 1 -15.00 -0.92 64.33
N LYS A 2 -14.92 -1.40 63.09
CA LYS A 2 -13.88 -1.59 62.07
C LYS A 2 -14.45 -1.13 60.71
N ARG A 3 -13.57 -0.67 59.82
CA ARG A 3 -13.86 -0.26 58.44
C ARG A 3 -14.04 -1.50 57.56
N ILE A 4 -15.01 -1.49 56.64
CA ILE A 4 -14.98 -2.36 55.45
C ILE A 4 -15.22 -1.45 54.24
N LEU A 5 -14.12 -1.15 53.54
CA LEU A 5 -14.13 -0.59 52.20
C LEU A 5 -14.47 -1.73 51.24
N LEU A 6 -15.52 -1.56 50.43
CA LEU A 6 -15.73 -2.37 49.24
C LEU A 6 -15.44 -1.49 48.02
N VAL A 7 -14.20 -1.61 47.54
CA VAL A 7 -13.76 -1.12 46.24
C VAL A 7 -13.87 -2.30 45.29
N SER A 8 -14.83 -2.28 44.36
CA SER A 8 -14.87 -3.21 43.23
C SER A 8 -14.62 -2.42 41.95
N ALA A 9 -13.35 -2.40 41.55
CA ALA A 9 -12.90 -1.85 40.28
C ALA A 9 -13.34 -2.78 39.13
N PHE A 10 -14.23 -2.30 38.26
CA PHE A 10 -14.39 -2.84 36.92
C PHE A 10 -13.52 -2.03 35.96
N VAL A 11 -12.22 -2.38 35.91
CA VAL A 11 -11.39 -2.03 34.77
C VAL A 11 -11.40 -3.25 33.85
N SER A 12 -12.44 -3.35 33.03
CA SER A 12 -12.42 -4.19 31.84
C SER A 12 -11.43 -3.57 30.86
N GLY A 13 -10.15 -3.84 31.08
CA GLY A 13 -9.11 -3.60 30.10
C GLY A 13 -9.41 -4.49 28.90
N SER A 14 -9.96 -3.90 27.84
CA SER A 14 -9.86 -4.46 26.50
C SER A 14 -8.37 -4.47 26.13
N LEU A 15 -7.70 -5.57 26.45
CA LEU A 15 -6.41 -5.91 25.85
C LEU A 15 -6.68 -6.17 24.37
N PHE A 16 -6.76 -5.10 23.58
CA PHE A 16 -6.53 -5.19 22.16
C PHE A 16 -5.11 -5.71 22.00
N PHE A 17 -4.97 -7.00 21.77
CA PHE A 17 -3.75 -7.56 21.21
C PHE A 17 -3.60 -6.92 19.82
N ALA A 18 -2.96 -5.77 19.76
CA ALA A 18 -2.36 -5.27 18.53
C ALA A 18 -1.29 -6.31 18.15
N GLN A 19 -1.69 -7.30 17.37
CA GLN A 19 -0.78 -8.28 16.81
C GLN A 19 0.23 -7.48 15.99
N LYS A 20 1.46 -7.36 16.49
CA LYS A 20 2.46 -6.40 16.01
C LYS A 20 2.65 -6.59 14.50
N ALA A 21 2.25 -5.59 13.71
CA ALA A 21 2.69 -5.48 12.33
C ALA A 21 4.22 -5.44 12.33
N SER A 22 4.84 -6.27 11.51
CA SER A 22 6.28 -6.18 11.24
C SER A 22 6.52 -5.12 10.17
N THR A 23 7.77 -4.81 9.85
CA THR A 23 8.10 -3.84 8.81
C THR A 23 9.08 -4.48 7.83
N TYR A 24 8.75 -4.40 6.55
CA TYR A 24 9.70 -4.67 5.48
C TYR A 24 10.59 -3.44 5.29
N GLU A 25 11.90 -3.65 5.37
CA GLU A 25 12.92 -2.62 5.32
C GLU A 25 13.80 -2.81 4.08
N SER A 26 13.69 -1.89 3.12
CA SER A 26 14.62 -1.74 1.99
C SER A 26 15.62 -0.62 2.31
N PRO A 27 16.80 -0.54 1.65
CA PRO A 27 17.66 0.64 1.73
C PRO A 27 16.96 1.97 1.44
N ASN A 28 15.93 1.96 0.58
CA ASN A 28 15.30 3.17 0.03
C ASN A 28 13.91 3.45 0.60
N TYR A 29 13.19 2.44 1.10
CA TYR A 29 11.83 2.60 1.60
C TYR A 29 11.52 1.61 2.73
N THR A 30 10.37 1.82 3.36
CA THR A 30 9.76 0.92 4.34
C THR A 30 8.31 0.69 4.02
N ILE A 31 7.77 -0.47 4.38
CA ILE A 31 6.33 -0.72 4.39
C ILE A 31 6.00 -1.66 5.55
N ASN A 32 4.87 -1.44 6.23
CA ASN A 32 4.40 -2.36 7.26
C ASN A 32 3.96 -3.68 6.62
N VAL A 33 4.09 -4.77 7.36
CA VAL A 33 3.61 -6.10 6.99
C VAL A 33 2.67 -6.53 8.11
N PRO A 34 1.34 -6.56 7.86
CA PRO A 34 0.36 -6.97 8.85
C PRO A 34 0.63 -8.38 9.39
N ALA A 35 0.11 -8.65 10.58
CA ALA A 35 0.19 -10.00 11.12
C ALA A 35 -0.54 -11.01 10.21
N GLY A 36 0.07 -12.17 9.99
CA GLY A 36 -0.46 -13.19 9.08
C GLY A 36 -0.23 -12.89 7.59
N TRP A 37 0.49 -11.81 7.26
CA TRP A 37 0.96 -11.55 5.90
C TRP A 37 2.41 -11.98 5.74
N LYS A 38 2.82 -12.16 4.49
CA LYS A 38 4.18 -12.47 4.08
C LYS A 38 4.72 -11.33 3.23
N SER A 39 6.04 -11.23 3.18
CA SER A 39 6.75 -10.39 2.23
C SER A 39 7.81 -11.20 1.47
N THR A 40 7.89 -11.05 0.15
CA THR A 40 8.98 -11.61 -0.68
C THR A 40 9.71 -10.49 -1.42
N ASN A 41 10.93 -10.76 -1.85
CA ASN A 41 11.66 -9.93 -2.80
C ASN A 41 12.16 -10.86 -3.91
N ASP A 42 11.59 -10.68 -5.10
CA ASP A 42 11.88 -11.47 -6.28
C ASP A 42 12.41 -10.52 -7.37
N SER A 43 13.74 -10.50 -7.56
CA SER A 43 14.40 -9.62 -8.52
C SER A 43 14.08 -8.13 -8.34
N ASP A 44 14.21 -7.65 -7.09
CA ASP A 44 13.94 -6.26 -6.67
C ASP A 44 12.47 -5.82 -6.76
N ILE A 45 11.57 -6.77 -7.04
CA ILE A 45 10.13 -6.59 -6.91
C ILE A 45 9.69 -7.17 -5.58
N VAL A 46 9.21 -6.30 -4.70
CA VAL A 46 8.76 -6.69 -3.37
C VAL A 46 7.26 -6.91 -3.38
N ASN A 47 6.82 -8.04 -2.84
CA ASN A 47 5.40 -8.36 -2.70
C ASN A 47 5.06 -8.50 -1.22
N VAL A 48 3.98 -7.85 -0.77
CA VAL A 48 3.43 -7.95 0.58
C VAL A 48 1.99 -8.43 0.48
N PHE A 49 1.68 -9.62 0.99
CA PHE A 49 0.41 -10.30 0.72
C PHE A 49 -0.08 -11.16 1.90
N PRO A 50 -1.41 -11.32 2.09
CA PRO A 50 -1.96 -12.25 3.06
C PRO A 50 -1.61 -13.70 2.69
N THR A 51 -1.49 -14.59 3.67
CA THR A 51 -1.24 -16.03 3.41
C THR A 51 -2.31 -16.73 2.57
N SER A 52 -3.49 -16.12 2.41
CA SER A 52 -4.57 -16.59 1.53
C SER A 52 -4.36 -16.26 0.06
N GLU A 53 -3.35 -15.44 -0.26
CA GLU A 53 -2.93 -15.11 -1.64
C GLU A 53 -4.05 -14.52 -2.52
N ILE A 54 -4.99 -13.83 -1.88
CA ILE A 54 -6.16 -13.20 -2.53
C ILE A 54 -5.86 -11.88 -3.26
N GLY A 55 -4.62 -11.40 -3.13
CA GLY A 55 -4.12 -10.13 -3.63
C GLY A 55 -2.75 -9.82 -3.02
N ALA A 56 -2.11 -8.77 -3.49
CA ALA A 56 -0.81 -8.31 -2.99
C ALA A 56 -0.68 -6.80 -3.07
N ILE A 57 0.29 -6.26 -2.32
CA ILE A 57 0.92 -4.98 -2.60
C ILE A 57 2.26 -5.29 -3.24
N THR A 58 2.45 -4.86 -4.47
CA THR A 58 3.70 -4.97 -5.21
C THR A 58 4.41 -3.62 -5.22
N ILE A 59 5.71 -3.64 -4.95
CA ILE A 59 6.58 -2.46 -4.96
C ILE A 59 7.70 -2.74 -5.94
N SER A 60 7.86 -1.87 -6.92
CA SER A 60 9.06 -1.81 -7.76
C SER A 60 9.69 -0.43 -7.68
N GLU A 61 11.03 -0.40 -7.66
CA GLU A 61 11.82 0.82 -7.73
C GLU A 61 12.65 0.83 -9.00
N TYR A 62 12.69 1.97 -9.67
CA TYR A 62 13.47 2.21 -10.87
C TYR A 62 14.38 3.41 -10.64
N HIS A 63 15.64 3.24 -11.00
CA HIS A 63 16.66 4.29 -10.98
C HIS A 63 17.13 4.55 -12.41
N ASP A 64 17.55 5.78 -12.67
CA ASP A 64 18.01 6.23 -13.99
C ASP A 64 16.96 6.09 -15.12
N LEU A 65 15.67 6.06 -14.76
CA LEU A 65 14.57 5.98 -15.71
C LEU A 65 14.37 7.33 -16.40
N ASN A 66 14.58 7.36 -17.72
CA ASN A 66 14.34 8.55 -18.54
C ASN A 66 12.85 8.70 -18.90
N LEU A 67 11.99 8.80 -17.88
CA LEU A 67 10.55 9.03 -18.04
C LEU A 67 10.26 10.52 -17.79
N PRO A 68 9.89 11.30 -18.83
CA PRO A 68 9.50 12.68 -18.62
C PRO A 68 8.29 12.78 -17.69
N LYS A 69 8.29 13.78 -16.81
CA LYS A 69 7.16 14.04 -15.89
C LYS A 69 5.82 14.17 -16.62
N THR A 70 5.83 14.77 -17.81
CA THR A 70 4.65 14.95 -18.67
C THR A 70 4.09 13.64 -19.22
N GLU A 71 4.89 12.58 -19.29
CA GLU A 71 4.47 11.27 -19.82
C GLU A 71 4.09 10.28 -18.70
N THR A 72 4.25 10.66 -17.43
CA THR A 72 4.08 9.73 -16.31
C THR A 72 2.64 9.25 -16.15
N LYS A 73 1.66 10.10 -16.42
CA LYS A 73 0.23 9.70 -16.40
C LYS A 73 -0.07 8.68 -17.49
N LYS A 74 0.42 8.89 -18.71
CA LYS A 74 0.28 7.93 -19.82
C LYS A 74 0.97 6.61 -19.51
N PHE A 75 2.17 6.67 -18.93
CA PHE A 75 2.88 5.49 -18.47
C PHE A 75 2.04 4.67 -17.48
N ILE A 76 1.45 5.31 -16.46
CA ILE A 76 0.60 4.62 -15.48
C ILE A 76 -0.63 3.97 -16.13
N LEU A 77 -1.30 4.67 -17.06
CA LEU A 77 -2.45 4.11 -17.79
C LEU A 77 -2.04 2.90 -18.65
N ALA A 78 -0.85 2.96 -19.27
CA ALA A 78 -0.32 1.90 -20.12
C ALA A 78 -0.02 0.61 -19.35
N LEU A 79 0.32 0.67 -18.04
CA LEU A 79 0.50 -0.51 -17.18
C LEU A 79 -0.73 -1.44 -17.21
N TYR A 80 -1.91 -0.85 -17.39
CA TYR A 80 -3.20 -1.54 -17.36
C TYR A 80 -3.86 -1.64 -18.74
N LYS A 81 -3.21 -1.16 -19.80
CA LYS A 81 -3.81 -0.96 -21.13
C LYS A 81 -5.14 -0.19 -21.03
N SER A 82 -5.20 0.78 -20.12
CA SER A 82 -6.42 1.54 -19.85
C SER A 82 -6.72 2.52 -20.99
N GLU A 83 -7.99 2.61 -21.37
CA GLU A 83 -8.52 3.59 -22.31
C GLU A 83 -8.97 4.89 -21.60
N ASP A 84 -8.79 4.97 -20.28
CA ASP A 84 -9.10 6.17 -19.51
C ASP A 84 -8.25 7.37 -19.96
N GLU A 85 -8.85 8.56 -19.86
CA GLU A 85 -8.12 9.81 -20.07
C GLU A 85 -7.13 10.09 -18.91
N GLU A 86 -6.02 10.78 -19.18
CA GLU A 86 -5.00 11.15 -18.19
C GLU A 86 -5.55 11.88 -16.95
N LYS A 87 -6.68 12.58 -17.07
CA LYS A 87 -7.35 13.26 -15.93
C LYS A 87 -7.80 12.30 -14.83
N LYS A 88 -7.93 11.01 -15.13
CA LYS A 88 -8.22 9.95 -14.15
C LYS A 88 -7.03 9.66 -13.23
N VAL A 89 -5.81 9.95 -13.69
CA VAL A 89 -4.60 9.86 -12.86
C VAL A 89 -4.46 11.16 -12.07
N LYS A 90 -4.75 11.09 -10.78
CA LYS A 90 -4.62 12.23 -9.86
C LYS A 90 -3.14 12.49 -9.62
N GLU A 91 -2.75 13.76 -9.64
CA GLU A 91 -1.38 14.18 -9.36
C GLU A 91 -1.37 15.08 -8.13
N THR A 92 -0.44 14.82 -7.21
CA THR A 92 -0.23 15.64 -6.02
C THR A 92 1.26 15.83 -5.76
N ARG A 93 1.64 16.96 -5.16
CA ARG A 93 3.00 17.13 -4.64
C ARG A 93 3.09 16.39 -3.31
N SER A 94 4.01 15.45 -3.21
CA SER A 94 4.25 14.71 -1.97
C SER A 94 5.46 15.28 -1.22
N LYS A 95 5.73 14.72 -0.03
CA LYS A 95 6.88 15.14 0.78
C LYS A 95 8.19 14.75 0.08
N LYS A 96 9.30 15.42 0.44
CA LYS A 96 10.67 15.11 -0.06
C LYS A 96 10.92 15.36 -1.56
N GLY A 97 10.03 16.11 -2.22
CA GLY A 97 10.21 16.55 -3.61
C GLY A 97 9.69 15.56 -4.66
N TYR A 98 9.08 14.46 -4.25
CA TYR A 98 8.41 13.53 -5.17
C TYR A 98 7.07 14.10 -5.64
N THR A 99 6.76 13.91 -6.92
CA THR A 99 5.38 14.00 -7.42
C THR A 99 4.73 12.64 -7.23
N GLU A 100 3.57 12.61 -6.58
CA GLU A 100 2.79 11.40 -6.38
C GLU A 100 1.62 11.36 -7.36
N TYR A 101 1.46 10.23 -8.02
CA TYR A 101 0.36 9.94 -8.92
C TYR A 101 -0.49 8.82 -8.35
N TYR A 102 -1.81 8.98 -8.41
CA TYR A 102 -2.76 7.99 -7.92
C TYR A 102 -3.74 7.58 -9.01
N TYR A 103 -3.89 6.29 -9.23
CA TYR A 103 -4.81 5.73 -10.21
C TYR A 103 -5.46 4.45 -9.69
N GLU A 104 -6.78 4.34 -9.87
CA GLU A 104 -7.56 3.13 -9.60
C GLU A 104 -8.06 2.59 -10.93
N TYR A 105 -7.86 1.30 -11.15
CA TYR A 105 -8.32 0.59 -12.32
C TYR A 105 -9.06 -0.67 -11.89
N PHE A 106 -10.18 -0.95 -12.54
CA PHE A 106 -10.92 -2.19 -12.36
C PHE A 106 -10.85 -3.02 -13.63
N ASP A 107 -10.13 -4.13 -13.57
CA ASP A 107 -10.06 -5.10 -14.65
C ASP A 107 -11.35 -5.92 -14.65
N LYS A 108 -12.25 -5.63 -15.58
CA LYS A 108 -13.52 -6.34 -15.73
C LYS A 108 -13.35 -7.79 -16.18
N LYS A 109 -12.27 -8.11 -16.90
CA LYS A 109 -12.06 -9.47 -17.39
C LYS A 109 -11.61 -10.39 -16.26
N GLU A 110 -10.65 -9.92 -15.48
CA GLU A 110 -10.07 -10.69 -14.38
C GLU A 110 -10.81 -10.48 -13.04
N GLN A 111 -11.76 -9.53 -13.00
CA GLN A 111 -12.47 -9.11 -11.78
C GLN A 111 -11.51 -8.70 -10.66
N LEU A 112 -10.50 -7.89 -11.01
CA LEU A 112 -9.43 -7.44 -10.13
C LEU A 112 -9.46 -5.91 -9.97
N PHE A 113 -9.32 -5.44 -8.74
CA PHE A 113 -8.98 -4.05 -8.48
C PHE A 113 -7.47 -3.86 -8.50
N TRP A 114 -7.05 -2.80 -9.17
CA TRP A 114 -5.69 -2.29 -9.20
C TRP A 114 -5.68 -0.87 -8.63
N ILE A 115 -4.86 -0.62 -7.61
CA ILE A 115 -4.70 0.72 -7.03
C ILE A 115 -3.23 1.06 -7.02
N THR A 116 -2.84 2.11 -7.74
CA THR A 116 -1.45 2.49 -7.97
C THR A 116 -1.14 3.82 -7.33
N ARG A 117 -0.01 3.86 -6.61
CA ARG A 117 0.69 5.08 -6.23
C ARG A 117 2.05 5.05 -6.89
N ALA A 118 2.31 6.02 -7.77
CA ALA A 118 3.62 6.22 -8.36
C ALA A 118 4.27 7.46 -7.75
N PHE A 119 5.53 7.35 -7.32
CA PHE A 119 6.30 8.46 -6.77
C PHE A 119 7.48 8.73 -7.69
N GLN A 120 7.44 9.87 -8.39
CA GLN A 120 8.48 10.26 -9.33
C GLN A 120 9.27 11.46 -8.81
N LYS A 121 10.60 11.37 -8.89
CA LYS A 121 11.52 12.49 -8.66
C LYS A 121 12.73 12.31 -9.57
N ASP A 122 12.98 13.29 -10.43
CA ASP A 122 14.06 13.23 -11.42
C ASP A 122 13.98 11.93 -12.24
N LYS A 123 14.99 11.05 -12.12
CA LYS A 123 15.03 9.74 -12.79
C LYS A 123 14.64 8.56 -11.90
N ASP A 124 14.19 8.83 -10.68
CA ASP A 124 13.70 7.82 -9.75
C ASP A 124 12.19 7.67 -9.86
N LEU A 125 11.73 6.42 -9.87
CA LEU A 125 10.32 6.07 -9.84
C LEU A 125 10.09 4.91 -8.86
N TYR A 126 9.19 5.09 -7.91
CA TYR A 126 8.62 4.00 -7.13
C TYR A 126 7.20 3.73 -7.63
N LEU A 127 6.89 2.49 -7.96
CA LEU A 127 5.53 2.03 -8.23
C LEU A 127 5.09 1.14 -7.08
N VAL A 128 4.04 1.56 -6.39
CA VAL A 128 3.40 0.80 -5.31
C VAL A 128 1.99 0.50 -5.77
N THR A 129 1.65 -0.78 -5.88
CA THR A 129 0.39 -1.21 -6.49
C THR A 129 -0.29 -2.26 -5.63
N ILE A 130 -1.55 -2.05 -5.29
CA ILE A 130 -2.42 -3.12 -4.80
C ILE A 130 -3.01 -3.85 -6.01
N ASN A 131 -3.02 -5.17 -5.98
CA ASN A 131 -3.93 -5.99 -6.79
C ASN A 131 -4.78 -6.87 -5.87
N CYS A 132 -6.10 -6.89 -6.05
CA CYS A 132 -6.97 -7.71 -5.20
C CYS A 132 -8.23 -8.13 -5.96
N GLY A 133 -8.64 -9.39 -5.80
CA GLY A 133 -9.89 -9.87 -6.39
C GLY A 133 -11.10 -9.12 -5.84
N GLN A 134 -12.03 -8.73 -6.72
CA GLN A 134 -13.22 -7.95 -6.38
C GLN A 134 -14.02 -8.55 -5.22
N LYS A 135 -14.17 -9.89 -5.20
CA LYS A 135 -14.88 -10.61 -4.13
C LYS A 135 -14.24 -10.44 -2.74
N PHE A 136 -12.97 -10.07 -2.67
CA PHE A 136 -12.21 -9.87 -1.44
C PHE A 136 -11.93 -8.40 -1.14
N TRP A 137 -12.20 -7.50 -2.08
CA TRP A 137 -12.05 -6.06 -1.90
C TRP A 137 -13.23 -5.47 -1.12
N ASN A 138 -13.40 -5.90 0.12
CA ASN A 138 -14.42 -5.41 1.04
C ASN A 138 -14.00 -5.60 2.51
N GLY A 139 -14.72 -4.96 3.42
CA GLY A 139 -14.58 -5.12 4.86
C GLY A 139 -13.13 -5.03 5.35
N ASN A 140 -12.74 -5.98 6.19
CA ASN A 140 -11.44 -6.00 6.84
C ASN A 140 -10.26 -6.13 5.85
N TYR A 141 -10.43 -6.86 4.75
CA TYR A 141 -9.35 -7.00 3.77
C TYR A 141 -9.06 -5.68 3.07
N MET A 142 -10.09 -4.96 2.63
CA MET A 142 -9.92 -3.64 2.03
C MET A 142 -9.22 -2.68 3.01
N THR A 143 -9.63 -2.67 4.28
CA THR A 143 -8.98 -1.86 5.31
C THR A 143 -7.50 -2.23 5.47
N LEU A 144 -7.17 -3.51 5.62
CA LEU A 144 -5.79 -3.97 5.79
C LEU A 144 -4.91 -3.67 4.57
N PHE A 145 -5.42 -3.87 3.36
CA PHE A 145 -4.70 -3.48 2.14
C PHE A 145 -4.43 -1.98 2.13
N ASN A 146 -5.43 -1.15 2.41
CA ASN A 146 -5.27 0.31 2.42
C ASN A 146 -4.31 0.79 3.52
N GLU A 147 -4.40 0.24 4.73
CA GLU A 147 -3.49 0.58 5.84
C GLU A 147 -2.05 0.21 5.49
N THR A 148 -1.84 -0.99 4.94
CA THR A 148 -0.53 -1.47 4.50
C THR A 148 0.02 -0.60 3.38
N PHE A 149 -0.79 -0.32 2.36
CA PHE A 149 -0.43 0.52 1.22
C PHE A 149 -0.09 1.96 1.61
N ASN A 150 -0.82 2.52 2.57
CA ASN A 150 -0.58 3.86 3.09
C ASN A 150 0.65 3.93 4.02
N SER A 151 1.11 2.80 4.55
CA SER A 151 2.33 2.74 5.35
C SER A 151 3.63 2.83 4.54
N PHE A 152 3.55 2.72 3.20
CA PHE A 152 4.71 2.87 2.33
C PHE A 152 5.35 4.25 2.54
N LYS A 153 6.67 4.24 2.78
CA LYS A 153 7.43 5.46 3.07
C LYS A 153 8.82 5.38 2.44
N ILE A 154 9.09 6.31 1.53
CA ILE A 154 10.44 6.53 0.99
C ILE A 154 11.33 7.13 2.09
N LYS A 155 12.53 6.60 2.28
CA LYS A 155 13.47 7.00 3.34
C LYS A 155 14.20 8.30 3.01
N LYS A 156 14.58 8.52 1.75
CA LYS A 156 15.33 9.71 1.30
C LYS A 156 14.46 10.66 0.48
#